data_AF-A0A1B6CZ89-F1
#
_entry.id   AF-A0A1B6CZ89-F1
#
_cell.length_a   1.000
_cell.length_b   1.000
_cell.length_c   1.000
_cell.angle_alpha   90.00
_cell.angle_beta   90.00
_cell.angle_gamma   90.00
#
_symmetry.space_group_name_H-M   'P 1'
#
loop_
_entity.id
_entity.type
_entity.pdbx_description
1 polymer ?
#
loop_
_entity_poly.entity_id
_entity_poly.type
_entity_poly.pdbx_seq_one_letter_code
_entity_poly.pdbx_strand_id
1 'polypeptide(L)'
;LIENQEYIKKTDQHFTCTLCSAQLSVSSNASGTVNAFAKHLNSIRHCKKVDLLKTKQQTNAMKTHSVLKSMKNQNEFLDSLREYFDTDNIPEEIICNKNFVKIKGNNFVCELCNVEFNKASKTSNHIKHIIVHLIGAKHIKNISESGIGLDNDFQQLKNLFGSNPVPEIIQLDKNYIVRYGNHVECKLCQSQIHILGLYDYDKLVNVISQHLTSKNHVKNFKQVNISKQDTPNLKTPN
;
A
#
# COMPACT_ATOMS: atom_id res chain seq x y z
N LEU A 1 -23.50 -4.88 16.04
CA LEU A 1 -22.64 -4.29 17.09
C LEU A 1 -21.59 -3.43 16.41
N ILE A 2 -21.18 -2.30 17.00
CA ILE A 2 -20.13 -1.43 16.43
C ILE A 2 -18.77 -2.01 16.85
N GLU A 3 -17.92 -2.38 15.90
CA GLU A 3 -16.55 -2.82 16.18
C GLU A 3 -15.70 -1.67 16.72
N ASN A 4 -14.72 -1.95 17.59
CA ASN A 4 -13.84 -0.96 18.23
C ASN A 4 -14.56 0.01 19.20
N GLN A 5 -15.77 -0.35 19.67
CA GLN A 5 -16.54 0.44 20.63
C GLN A 5 -15.85 0.58 22.00
N GLU A 6 -14.96 -0.35 22.36
CA GLU A 6 -14.17 -0.31 23.61
C GLU A 6 -13.27 0.94 23.72
N TYR A 7 -12.97 1.60 22.60
CA TYR A 7 -12.22 2.86 22.61
C TYR A 7 -13.11 4.10 22.77
N ILE A 8 -14.44 3.96 22.85
CA ILE A 8 -15.35 5.07 23.09
C ILE A 8 -15.58 5.22 24.60
N LYS A 9 -15.25 6.39 25.14
CA LYS A 9 -15.55 6.78 26.51
C LYS A 9 -16.54 7.93 26.52
N LYS A 10 -17.63 7.76 27.28
CA LYS A 10 -18.56 8.83 27.61
C LYS A 10 -18.00 9.63 28.78
N THR A 11 -17.91 10.95 28.62
CA THR A 11 -17.75 11.92 29.71
C THR A 11 -19.08 12.64 29.92
N ASP A 12 -19.17 13.48 30.96
CA ASP A 12 -20.44 14.11 31.36
C ASP A 12 -21.10 14.98 30.27
N GLN A 13 -20.32 15.42 29.28
CA GLN A 13 -20.81 16.29 28.20
C GLN A 13 -20.63 15.71 26.79
N HIS A 14 -19.70 14.76 26.58
CA HIS A 14 -19.33 14.32 25.24
C HIS A 14 -18.92 12.84 25.16
N PHE A 15 -18.93 12.29 23.94
CA PHE A 15 -18.29 11.01 23.65
C PHE A 15 -16.90 11.27 23.08
N THR A 16 -15.92 10.49 23.50
CA THR A 16 -14.53 10.63 23.06
C THR A 16 -13.98 9.27 22.67
N CYS A 17 -13.19 9.23 21.59
CA CYS A 17 -12.37 8.09 21.28
C CYS A 17 -11.03 8.23 22.02
N THR A 18 -10.77 7.35 22.99
CA THR A 18 -9.55 7.36 23.81
C THR A 18 -8.29 7.10 22.99
N LEU A 19 -8.41 6.29 21.93
CA LEU A 19 -7.31 5.98 21.01
C LEU A 19 -6.97 7.15 20.09
N CYS A 20 -7.99 7.84 19.60
CA CYS A 20 -7.80 8.97 18.69
C CYS A 20 -7.60 10.30 19.40
N SER A 21 -7.89 10.36 20.71
CA SER A 21 -8.05 11.59 21.50
C SER A 21 -9.02 12.56 20.81
N ALA A 22 -10.05 12.01 20.19
CA ALA A 22 -10.99 12.75 19.33
C ALA A 22 -12.38 12.76 19.95
N GLN A 23 -13.02 13.92 19.99
CA GLN A 23 -14.42 14.05 20.37
C GLN A 23 -15.32 13.56 19.23
N LEU A 24 -16.33 12.77 19.57
CA LEU A 24 -17.28 12.19 18.64
C LEU A 24 -18.56 13.02 18.62
N SER A 25 -19.00 13.38 17.42
CA SER A 25 -20.22 14.15 17.22
C SER A 25 -21.45 13.31 17.53
N VAL A 26 -22.38 13.88 18.29
CA VAL A 26 -23.69 13.29 18.60
C VAL A 26 -24.73 14.03 17.77
N SER A 27 -25.59 13.28 17.08
CA SER A 27 -26.70 13.83 16.30
C SER A 27 -27.97 13.92 17.15
N SER A 28 -28.94 14.70 16.69
CA SER A 28 -30.26 14.84 17.33
C SER A 28 -31.08 13.53 17.38
N ASN A 29 -30.69 12.50 16.62
CA ASN A 29 -31.30 11.17 16.68
C ASN A 29 -30.26 10.06 16.85
N ALA A 30 -30.72 8.91 17.38
CA ALA A 30 -29.85 7.78 17.70
C ALA A 30 -29.15 7.20 16.45
N SER A 31 -29.86 7.13 15.31
CA SER A 31 -29.32 6.59 14.05
C SER A 31 -28.14 7.42 13.52
N GLY A 32 -28.27 8.75 13.51
CA GLY A 32 -27.21 9.65 13.08
C GLY A 32 -25.99 9.62 14.00
N THR A 33 -26.19 9.44 15.30
CA THR A 33 -25.09 9.27 16.27
C THR A 33 -24.35 7.95 16.04
N VAL A 34 -25.06 6.86 15.83
CA VAL A 34 -24.48 5.55 15.50
C VAL A 34 -23.68 5.62 14.20
N ASN A 35 -24.20 6.29 13.17
CA ASN A 35 -23.50 6.47 11.89
C ASN A 35 -22.24 7.34 12.04
N ALA A 36 -22.29 8.42 12.82
CA ALA A 36 -21.13 9.26 13.09
C ALA A 36 -20.02 8.48 13.83
N PHE A 37 -20.39 7.63 14.78
CA PHE A 37 -19.43 6.80 15.51
C PHE A 37 -18.85 5.71 14.62
N ALA A 38 -19.67 5.04 13.82
CA ALA A 38 -19.23 4.05 12.86
C ALA A 38 -18.26 4.66 11.83
N LYS A 39 -18.56 5.85 11.30
CA LYS A 39 -17.65 6.57 10.39
C LYS A 39 -16.30 6.87 11.04
N HIS A 40 -16.28 7.24 12.32
CA HIS A 40 -15.03 7.48 13.03
C HIS A 40 -14.26 6.17 13.28
N LEU A 41 -14.90 5.14 13.82
CA LEU A 41 -14.26 3.88 14.20
C LEU A 41 -13.78 3.07 13.00
N ASN A 42 -14.49 3.16 11.87
CA ASN A 42 -14.08 2.56 10.60
C ASN A 42 -13.17 3.49 9.78
N SER A 43 -12.82 4.67 10.31
CA SER A 43 -11.89 5.54 9.60
C SER A 43 -10.51 4.91 9.54
N ILE A 44 -9.84 5.06 8.40
CA ILE A 44 -8.46 4.58 8.20
C ILE A 44 -7.52 5.08 9.30
N ARG A 45 -7.73 6.32 9.79
CA ARG A 45 -6.95 6.91 10.88
C ARG A 45 -7.15 6.14 12.20
N HIS A 46 -8.38 5.75 12.52
CA HIS A 46 -8.69 4.97 13.70
C HIS A 46 -8.12 3.54 13.57
N CYS A 47 -8.39 2.85 12.46
CA CYS A 47 -7.90 1.50 12.21
C CYS A 47 -6.36 1.41 12.27
N LYS A 48 -5.63 2.38 11.67
CA LYS A 48 -4.17 2.44 11.76
C LYS A 48 -3.68 2.57 13.21
N LYS A 49 -4.37 3.33 14.06
CA LYS A 49 -4.01 3.42 15.49
C LYS A 49 -4.33 2.14 16.26
N VAL A 50 -5.40 1.43 15.89
CA VAL A 50 -5.75 0.12 16.46
C VAL A 50 -4.68 -0.91 16.10
N ASP A 51 -4.27 -0.95 14.84
CA ASP A 51 -3.21 -1.84 14.36
C ASP A 51 -1.85 -1.53 15.01
N LEU A 52 -1.55 -0.24 15.23
CA LEU A 52 -0.33 0.19 15.90
C LEU A 52 -0.33 -0.18 17.40
N LEU A 53 -1.51 -0.22 18.04
CA LEU A 53 -1.66 -0.74 19.41
C LEU A 53 -1.53 -2.26 19.46
N LYS A 54 -2.17 -2.99 18.54
CA LYS A 54 -2.12 -4.45 18.47
C LYS A 54 -0.70 -4.94 18.18
N THR A 55 0.03 -4.26 17.30
CA THR A 55 1.45 -4.55 17.02
C THR A 55 2.35 -4.23 18.22
N LYS A 56 2.11 -3.13 18.95
CA LYS A 56 2.81 -2.82 20.23
C LYS A 56 2.55 -3.85 21.33
N GLN A 57 1.35 -4.41 21.40
CA GLN A 57 1.03 -5.47 22.36
C GLN A 57 1.66 -6.81 21.96
N GLN A 58 1.81 -7.08 20.66
CA GLN A 58 2.51 -8.27 20.14
C GLN A 58 4.05 -8.18 20.27
N THR A 59 4.63 -6.98 20.24
CA THR A 59 6.09 -6.78 20.44
C THR A 59 6.58 -7.11 21.85
N ASN A 60 5.69 -7.19 22.86
CA ASN A 60 6.07 -7.64 24.20
C ASN A 60 6.22 -9.17 24.30
N ALA A 61 5.82 -9.93 23.27
CA ALA A 61 5.75 -11.39 23.33
C ALA A 61 6.73 -12.13 22.38
N MET A 62 7.38 -11.48 21.41
CA MET A 62 8.23 -12.20 20.45
C MET A 62 9.57 -11.50 20.15
N LYS A 63 10.65 -12.11 20.66
CA LYS A 63 12.03 -11.93 20.21
C LYS A 63 12.13 -12.24 18.71
N THR A 64 12.68 -11.34 17.89
CA THR A 64 13.49 -11.69 16.70
C THR A 64 14.21 -10.45 16.15
N HIS A 65 15.54 -10.54 16.10
CA HIS A 65 16.47 -9.45 15.80
C HIS A 65 16.44 -8.94 14.33
N SER A 66 15.77 -9.63 13.40
CA SER A 66 15.75 -9.27 11.97
C SER A 66 14.63 -8.27 11.59
N VAL A 67 13.48 -8.35 12.26
CA VAL A 67 12.34 -7.44 12.04
C VAL A 67 12.66 -6.03 12.58
N LEU A 68 13.39 -5.95 13.70
CA LEU A 68 13.86 -4.69 14.29
C LEU A 68 14.74 -3.86 13.34
N LYS A 69 15.60 -4.51 12.54
CA LYS A 69 16.49 -3.80 11.59
C LYS A 69 15.70 -3.23 10.40
N SER A 70 14.71 -3.97 9.92
CA SER A 70 13.81 -3.51 8.83
C SER A 70 12.88 -2.38 9.29
N MET A 71 12.32 -2.46 10.50
CA MET A 71 11.44 -1.42 11.06
C MET A 71 12.20 -0.15 11.45
N LYS A 72 13.43 -0.28 11.99
CA LYS A 72 14.28 0.87 12.31
C LYS A 72 14.66 1.65 11.05
N ASN A 73 15.06 0.95 9.98
CA ASN A 73 15.38 1.57 8.69
C ASN A 73 14.16 2.24 8.01
N GLN A 74 12.95 1.70 8.17
CA GLN A 74 11.73 2.34 7.63
C GLN A 74 11.36 3.62 8.38
N ASN A 75 11.47 3.62 9.71
CA ASN A 75 11.20 4.81 10.51
C ASN A 75 12.24 5.91 10.24
N GLU A 76 13.53 5.56 10.18
CA GLU A 76 14.61 6.51 9.86
C GLU A 76 14.43 7.16 8.47
N PHE A 77 14.01 6.40 7.46
CA PHE A 77 13.72 6.94 6.13
C PHE A 77 12.51 7.88 6.14
N LEU A 78 11.41 7.50 6.80
CA LEU A 78 10.22 8.36 6.88
C LEU A 78 10.50 9.65 7.66
N ASP A 79 11.26 9.58 8.75
CA ASP A 79 11.67 10.75 9.52
C ASP A 79 12.57 11.67 8.69
N SER A 80 13.49 11.10 7.89
CA SER A 80 14.30 11.88 6.94
C SER A 80 13.44 12.59 5.88
N LEU A 81 12.39 11.93 5.37
CA LEU A 81 11.46 12.56 4.43
C LEU A 81 10.64 13.68 5.07
N ARG A 82 10.18 13.49 6.31
CA ARG A 82 9.46 14.53 7.07
C ARG A 82 10.31 15.77 7.25
N GLU A 83 11.56 15.59 7.64
CA GLU A 83 12.53 16.68 7.78
C GLU A 83 12.85 17.33 6.41
N TYR A 84 12.98 16.51 5.36
CA TYR A 84 13.28 17.02 4.03
C TYR A 84 12.15 17.88 3.47
N PHE A 85 10.90 17.40 3.57
CA PHE A 85 9.72 18.06 3.02
C PHE A 85 9.01 19.02 3.98
N ASP A 86 9.43 19.07 5.24
CA ASP A 86 8.82 19.88 6.30
C ASP A 86 7.30 19.62 6.42
N THR A 87 6.92 18.34 6.39
CA THR A 87 5.52 17.91 6.43
C THR A 87 5.39 16.47 6.92
N ASP A 88 4.37 16.22 7.73
CA ASP A 88 3.97 14.85 8.11
C ASP A 88 3.24 14.12 6.99
N ASN A 89 2.74 14.85 5.99
CA ASN A 89 1.97 14.32 4.87
C ASN A 89 2.89 14.04 3.68
N ILE A 90 3.69 12.98 3.80
CA ILE A 90 4.56 12.52 2.71
C ILE A 90 3.73 11.83 1.63
N PRO A 91 3.85 12.22 0.35
CA PRO A 91 3.19 11.54 -0.76
C PRO A 91 3.54 10.06 -0.84
N GLU A 92 2.53 9.21 -1.06
CA GLU A 92 2.71 7.76 -1.14
C GLU A 92 3.61 7.36 -2.30
N GLU A 93 3.62 8.11 -3.41
CA GLU A 93 4.49 7.88 -4.56
C GLU A 93 5.97 7.87 -4.15
N ILE A 94 6.35 8.72 -3.19
CA ILE A 94 7.73 8.77 -2.67
C ILE A 94 8.00 7.57 -1.76
N ILE A 95 7.03 7.20 -0.92
CA ILE A 95 7.14 6.05 0.00
C ILE A 95 7.23 4.74 -0.78
N CYS A 96 6.42 4.56 -1.82
CA CYS A 96 6.44 3.38 -2.69
C CYS A 96 7.75 3.24 -3.45
N ASN A 97 8.45 4.35 -3.72
CA ASN A 97 9.74 4.37 -4.39
C ASN A 97 10.93 4.42 -3.42
N LYS A 98 10.75 4.15 -2.11
CA LYS A 98 11.81 4.23 -1.08
C LYS A 98 13.10 3.48 -1.39
N ASN A 99 13.03 2.39 -2.17
CA ASN A 99 14.21 1.59 -2.52
C ASN A 99 15.03 2.23 -3.66
N PHE A 100 14.47 3.23 -4.34
CA PHE A 100 15.07 3.91 -5.48
C PHE A 100 15.41 5.36 -5.17
N VAL A 101 15.04 5.87 -3.99
CA VAL A 101 15.18 7.28 -3.65
C VAL A 101 15.89 7.46 -2.31
N LYS A 102 16.65 8.55 -2.18
CA LYS A 102 17.30 8.94 -0.93
C LYS A 102 17.55 10.42 -0.85
N ILE A 103 17.79 10.89 0.37
CA ILE A 103 18.19 12.26 0.64
C ILE A 103 19.71 12.28 0.78
N LYS A 104 20.38 13.14 -0.01
CA LYS A 104 21.83 13.41 0.07
C LYS A 104 22.02 14.90 0.34
N GLY A 105 22.25 15.27 1.59
CA GLY A 105 22.31 16.67 2.00
C GLY A 105 20.98 17.38 1.70
N ASN A 106 21.04 18.41 0.84
CA ASN A 106 19.85 19.16 0.40
C ASN A 106 19.17 18.59 -0.86
N ASN A 107 19.64 17.46 -1.39
CA ASN A 107 19.10 16.88 -2.61
C ASN A 107 18.25 15.64 -2.31
N PHE A 108 17.10 15.54 -2.97
CA PHE A 108 16.35 14.30 -3.13
C PHE A 108 16.83 13.63 -4.41
N VAL A 109 17.31 12.40 -4.32
CA VAL A 109 17.96 11.70 -5.43
C VAL A 109 17.17 10.45 -5.77
N CYS A 110 16.71 10.35 -7.01
CA CYS A 110 16.25 9.10 -7.60
C CYS A 110 17.46 8.37 -8.19
N GLU A 111 17.90 7.32 -7.51
CA GLU A 111 19.11 6.59 -7.83
C GLU A 111 18.92 5.65 -9.02
N LEU A 112 17.70 5.15 -9.22
CA LEU A 112 17.33 4.37 -10.39
C LEU A 112 17.42 5.18 -11.70
N CYS A 113 17.08 6.46 -11.64
CA CYS A 113 17.13 7.34 -12.81
C CYS A 113 18.38 8.23 -12.86
N ASN A 114 19.20 8.22 -11.80
CA ASN A 114 20.29 9.15 -11.57
C ASN A 114 19.87 10.63 -11.74
N VAL A 115 18.73 10.99 -11.13
CA VAL A 115 18.16 12.35 -11.17
C VAL A 115 18.17 12.95 -9.77
N GLU A 116 18.61 14.20 -9.65
CA GLU A 116 18.63 14.95 -8.40
C GLU A 116 17.65 16.12 -8.42
N PHE A 117 16.96 16.31 -7.29
CA PHE A 117 16.01 17.39 -7.05
C PHE A 117 16.54 18.22 -5.87
N ASN A 118 16.87 19.48 -6.11
CA ASN A 118 17.47 20.34 -5.10
C ASN A 118 16.38 21.06 -4.28
N LYS A 119 16.51 21.01 -2.94
CA LYS A 119 15.62 21.68 -1.96
C LYS A 119 15.63 23.22 -2.05
N ALA A 120 16.47 23.84 -2.89
CA ALA A 120 16.69 25.28 -3.00
C ALA A 120 15.44 26.14 -3.31
N SER A 121 14.29 25.55 -3.65
CA SER A 121 13.02 26.28 -3.69
C SER A 121 11.98 25.56 -2.83
N LYS A 122 11.69 26.10 -1.63
CA LYS A 122 10.61 25.69 -0.72
C LYS A 122 9.20 25.94 -1.29
N THR A 123 9.01 25.81 -2.59
CA THR A 123 7.70 25.97 -3.24
C THR A 123 7.02 24.61 -3.33
N SER A 124 5.69 24.61 -3.23
CA SER A 124 4.84 23.41 -3.42
C SER A 124 5.06 22.70 -4.77
N ASN A 125 5.77 23.34 -5.71
CA ASN A 125 6.17 22.76 -6.99
C ASN A 125 7.27 21.72 -6.89
N HIS A 126 8.11 21.75 -5.84
CA HIS A 126 9.23 20.83 -5.70
C HIS A 126 8.79 19.38 -5.47
N ILE A 127 7.83 19.17 -4.56
CA ILE A 127 7.21 17.86 -4.34
C ILE A 127 6.51 17.36 -5.60
N LYS A 128 5.80 18.24 -6.31
CA LYS A 128 5.12 17.89 -7.57
C LYS A 128 6.10 17.41 -8.64
N HIS A 129 7.26 18.05 -8.80
CA HIS A 129 8.27 17.61 -9.76
C HIS A 129 8.85 16.23 -9.42
N ILE A 130 9.09 15.96 -8.14
CA ILE A 130 9.53 14.65 -7.66
C ILE A 130 8.44 13.60 -7.98
N ILE A 131 7.18 13.88 -7.66
CA ILE A 131 6.07 12.97 -7.96
C ILE A 131 5.96 12.72 -9.45
N VAL A 132 5.92 13.77 -10.28
CA VAL A 132 5.82 13.67 -11.75
C VAL A 132 6.95 12.81 -12.32
N HIS A 133 8.16 12.93 -11.77
CA HIS A 133 9.26 12.06 -12.14
C HIS A 133 9.01 10.59 -11.75
N LEU A 134 8.66 10.32 -10.49
CA LEU A 134 8.46 8.97 -9.95
C LEU A 134 7.27 8.23 -10.58
N ILE A 135 6.31 8.96 -11.13
CA ILE A 135 5.18 8.39 -11.90
C ILE A 135 5.40 8.48 -13.40
N GLY A 136 6.50 9.08 -13.85
CA GLY A 136 6.77 9.33 -15.25
C GLY A 136 7.13 8.04 -15.99
N ALA A 137 6.75 7.97 -17.28
CA ALA A 137 6.99 6.79 -18.12
C ALA A 137 8.48 6.36 -18.16
N LYS A 138 9.41 7.32 -18.08
CA LYS A 138 10.85 7.05 -18.03
C LYS A 138 11.26 6.32 -16.74
N HIS A 139 10.78 6.77 -15.58
CA HIS A 139 11.08 6.11 -14.31
C HIS A 139 10.46 4.72 -14.26
N ILE A 140 9.21 4.59 -14.72
CA ILE A 140 8.51 3.31 -14.81
C ILE A 140 9.28 2.32 -15.68
N LYS A 141 9.72 2.76 -16.87
CA LYS A 141 10.53 1.94 -17.76
C LYS A 141 11.81 1.45 -17.08
N ASN A 142 12.51 2.33 -16.36
CA ASN A 142 13.71 1.94 -15.62
C ASN A 142 13.42 0.93 -14.50
N ILE A 143 12.26 1.01 -13.83
CA ILE A 143 11.86 -0.01 -12.83
C ILE A 143 11.73 -1.37 -13.52
N SER A 144 10.97 -1.44 -14.61
CA SER A 144 10.74 -2.67 -15.37
C SER A 144 12.04 -3.26 -15.92
N GLU A 145 12.95 -2.43 -16.43
CA GLU A 145 14.24 -2.86 -16.99
C GLU A 145 15.26 -3.26 -15.91
N SER A 146 15.13 -2.73 -14.69
CA SER A 146 16.07 -3.05 -13.60
C SER A 146 16.02 -4.51 -13.14
N GLY A 147 14.92 -5.22 -13.43
CA GLY A 147 14.74 -6.60 -12.98
C GLY A 147 14.72 -6.76 -11.45
N ILE A 148 14.71 -5.65 -10.70
CA ILE A 148 14.58 -5.64 -9.24
C ILE A 148 13.12 -5.97 -8.94
N GLY A 149 12.81 -7.27 -9.01
CA GLY A 149 11.64 -7.84 -8.36
C GLY A 149 11.73 -7.48 -6.90
N LEU A 150 10.83 -6.61 -6.44
CA LEU A 150 10.75 -6.32 -5.02
C LEU A 150 10.34 -7.62 -4.36
N ASP A 151 11.18 -8.15 -3.47
CA ASP A 151 11.12 -9.49 -2.82
C ASP A 151 9.85 -9.81 -2.00
N ASN A 152 8.70 -9.23 -2.34
CA ASN A 152 7.41 -9.56 -1.77
C ASN A 152 6.25 -9.08 -2.68
N ASP A 153 6.22 -9.53 -3.95
CA ASP A 153 5.27 -9.15 -5.01
C ASP A 153 3.82 -9.03 -4.51
N PHE A 154 3.34 -10.01 -3.73
CA PHE A 154 1.98 -10.00 -3.21
C PHE A 154 1.76 -9.11 -1.98
N GLN A 155 2.79 -8.87 -1.15
CA GLN A 155 2.68 -7.92 -0.04
C GLN A 155 2.58 -6.47 -0.55
N GLN A 156 3.24 -6.17 -1.66
CA GLN A 156 3.08 -4.86 -2.31
C GLN A 156 1.69 -4.66 -2.88
N LEU A 157 1.12 -5.74 -3.44
CA LEU A 157 -0.26 -5.76 -3.88
C LEU A 157 -1.22 -5.60 -2.69
N LYS A 158 -0.99 -6.29 -1.57
CA LYS A 158 -1.77 -6.12 -0.33
C LYS A 158 -1.79 -4.67 0.15
N ASN A 159 -0.66 -3.97 0.06
CA ASN A 159 -0.57 -2.57 0.44
C ASN A 159 -1.52 -1.65 -0.36
N LEU A 160 -2.01 -2.05 -1.54
CA LEU A 160 -3.03 -1.29 -2.28
C LEU A 160 -4.39 -1.31 -1.61
N PHE A 161 -4.74 -2.40 -0.95
CA PHE A 161 -6.04 -2.57 -0.30
C PHE A 161 -6.06 -1.94 1.10
N GLY A 162 -4.88 -1.57 1.63
CA GLY A 162 -4.74 -0.99 2.95
C GLY A 162 -5.21 -1.98 4.02
N SER A 163 -6.19 -1.57 4.83
CA SER A 163 -6.83 -2.43 5.83
C SER A 163 -7.98 -3.27 5.26
N ASN A 164 -8.39 -3.05 4.01
CA ASN A 164 -9.44 -3.83 3.39
C ASN A 164 -8.92 -5.23 3.02
N PRO A 165 -9.77 -6.26 3.11
CA PRO A 165 -9.38 -7.60 2.66
C PRO A 165 -9.07 -7.58 1.16
N VAL A 166 -8.05 -8.34 0.75
CA VAL A 166 -7.78 -8.56 -0.68
C VAL A 166 -8.94 -9.38 -1.26
N PRO A 167 -9.60 -8.92 -2.33
CA PRO A 167 -10.66 -9.69 -2.98
C PRO A 167 -10.19 -11.08 -3.40
N GLU A 168 -11.08 -12.07 -3.25
CA GLU A 168 -10.76 -13.48 -3.52
C GLU A 168 -10.21 -13.71 -4.94
N ILE A 169 -10.79 -13.05 -5.95
CA ILE A 169 -10.31 -13.14 -7.33
C ILE A 169 -8.83 -12.71 -7.48
N ILE A 170 -8.41 -11.71 -6.73
CA ILE A 170 -7.02 -11.22 -6.74
C ILE A 170 -6.12 -12.17 -5.94
N GLN A 171 -6.66 -12.84 -4.91
CA GLN A 171 -5.93 -13.87 -4.17
C GLN A 171 -5.69 -15.13 -5.01
N LEU A 172 -6.65 -15.53 -5.85
CA LEU A 172 -6.52 -16.67 -6.76
C LEU A 172 -5.42 -16.45 -7.81
N ASP A 173 -5.28 -15.21 -8.27
CA ASP A 173 -4.28 -14.81 -9.27
C ASP A 173 -2.98 -14.25 -8.67
N LYS A 174 -2.78 -14.35 -7.36
CA LYS A 174 -1.65 -13.72 -6.63
C LYS A 174 -0.25 -14.01 -7.18
N ASN A 175 -0.06 -15.16 -7.82
CA ASN A 175 1.24 -15.58 -8.38
C ASN A 175 1.52 -14.97 -9.76
N TYR A 176 0.48 -14.44 -10.40
CA TYR A 176 0.53 -13.90 -11.74
C TYR A 176 0.40 -12.38 -11.77
N ILE A 177 0.14 -11.77 -10.62
CA ILE A 177 -0.07 -10.34 -10.49
C ILE A 177 1.08 -9.75 -9.67
N VAL A 178 1.75 -8.74 -10.22
CA VAL A 178 2.83 -8.01 -9.53
C VAL A 178 2.53 -6.53 -9.53
N ARG A 179 2.78 -5.87 -8.40
CA ARG A 179 2.66 -4.41 -8.32
C ARG A 179 4.00 -3.76 -8.61
N TYR A 180 3.98 -2.73 -9.45
CA TYR A 180 5.08 -1.83 -9.70
C TYR A 180 4.61 -0.38 -9.49
N GLY A 181 4.78 0.15 -8.28
CA GLY A 181 4.33 1.50 -7.94
C GLY A 181 2.83 1.71 -8.20
N ASN A 182 2.51 2.43 -9.27
CA ASN A 182 1.15 2.84 -9.67
C ASN A 182 0.55 2.01 -10.82
N HIS A 183 1.12 0.84 -11.10
CA HIS A 183 0.51 -0.13 -12.00
C HIS A 183 0.65 -1.55 -11.44
N VAL A 184 -0.20 -2.41 -11.98
CA VAL A 184 -0.23 -3.83 -11.68
C VAL A 184 0.02 -4.56 -12.99
N GLU A 185 1.06 -5.39 -13.03
CA GLU A 185 1.37 -6.22 -14.19
C GLU A 185 0.75 -7.61 -14.01
N CYS A 186 0.09 -8.10 -15.06
CA CYS A 186 -0.35 -9.47 -15.14
C CYS A 186 0.62 -10.28 -16.01
N LYS A 187 1.37 -11.19 -15.39
CA LYS A 187 2.34 -12.09 -16.03
C LYS A 187 1.68 -13.03 -17.05
N LEU A 188 0.42 -13.40 -16.86
CA LEU A 188 -0.33 -14.26 -17.79
C LEU A 188 -0.72 -13.54 -19.07
N CYS A 189 -1.02 -12.24 -18.97
CA CYS A 189 -1.48 -11.44 -20.08
C CYS A 189 -0.37 -10.57 -20.68
N GLN A 190 0.79 -10.48 -20.02
CA GLN A 190 1.88 -9.55 -20.34
C GLN A 190 1.37 -8.11 -20.51
N SER A 191 0.43 -7.74 -19.63
CA SER A 191 -0.30 -6.48 -19.73
C SER A 191 -0.23 -5.70 -18.43
N GLN A 192 -0.16 -4.38 -18.54
CA GLN A 192 -0.17 -3.46 -17.41
C GLN A 192 -1.57 -2.92 -17.16
N ILE A 193 -1.98 -2.93 -15.89
CA ILE A 193 -3.23 -2.35 -15.38
C ILE A 193 -2.84 -1.08 -14.62
N HIS A 194 -3.20 0.07 -15.16
CA HIS A 194 -2.92 1.34 -14.50
C HIS A 194 -3.89 1.57 -13.34
N ILE A 195 -3.35 1.87 -12.16
CA ILE A 195 -4.13 2.12 -10.94
C ILE A 195 -3.98 3.56 -10.43
N LEU A 196 -3.44 4.45 -11.28
CA LEU A 196 -3.22 5.86 -10.97
C LEU A 196 -4.54 6.57 -10.65
N GLY A 197 -4.59 7.28 -9.51
CA GLY A 197 -5.77 8.06 -9.09
C GLY A 197 -6.94 7.22 -8.57
N LEU A 198 -6.79 5.90 -8.45
CA LEU A 198 -7.79 5.02 -7.85
C LEU A 198 -7.60 4.98 -6.33
N TYR A 199 -7.99 6.06 -5.66
CA TYR A 199 -8.04 6.13 -4.18
C TYR A 199 -9.29 5.47 -3.60
N ASP A 200 -10.17 5.00 -4.47
CA ASP A 200 -11.42 4.34 -4.12
C ASP A 200 -11.24 2.83 -4.22
N TYR A 201 -11.47 2.14 -3.09
CA TYR A 201 -11.32 0.70 -2.99
C TYR A 201 -12.17 -0.03 -4.05
N ASP A 202 -13.43 0.36 -4.23
CA ASP A 202 -14.32 -0.30 -5.17
C ASP A 202 -13.85 -0.10 -6.61
N LYS A 203 -13.34 1.08 -6.97
CA LYS A 203 -12.77 1.33 -8.30
C LYS A 203 -11.50 0.52 -8.53
N LEU A 204 -10.60 0.45 -7.56
CA LEU A 204 -9.38 -0.36 -7.64
C LEU A 204 -9.73 -1.84 -7.84
N VAL A 205 -10.61 -2.37 -7.00
CA VAL A 205 -11.08 -3.75 -7.07
C VAL A 205 -11.74 -4.02 -8.42
N ASN A 206 -12.61 -3.12 -8.88
CA ASN A 206 -13.30 -3.26 -10.16
C ASN A 206 -12.33 -3.30 -11.34
N VAL A 207 -11.36 -2.38 -11.41
CA VAL A 207 -10.38 -2.33 -12.51
C VAL A 207 -9.54 -3.61 -12.58
N ILE A 208 -9.04 -4.09 -11.43
CA ILE A 208 -8.25 -5.33 -11.39
C ILE A 208 -9.16 -6.53 -11.72
N SER A 209 -10.36 -6.60 -11.13
CA SER A 209 -11.28 -7.72 -11.35
C SER A 209 -11.77 -7.81 -12.79
N GLN A 210 -12.03 -6.67 -13.45
CA GLN A 210 -12.39 -6.64 -14.88
C GLN A 210 -11.29 -7.25 -15.76
N HIS A 211 -10.02 -6.98 -15.44
CA HIS A 211 -8.91 -7.62 -16.14
C HIS A 211 -8.89 -9.14 -15.89
N LEU A 212 -8.96 -9.57 -14.64
CA LEU A 212 -8.87 -10.99 -14.26
C LEU A 212 -10.05 -11.83 -14.75
N THR A 213 -11.23 -11.21 -14.88
CA THR A 213 -12.41 -11.83 -15.49
C THR A 213 -12.46 -11.73 -17.01
N SER A 214 -11.51 -11.04 -17.64
CA SER A 214 -11.49 -10.89 -19.09
C SER A 214 -11.30 -12.25 -19.78
N LYS A 215 -11.93 -12.40 -20.96
CA LYS A 215 -11.84 -13.64 -21.76
C LYS A 215 -10.39 -14.05 -22.03
N ASN A 216 -9.51 -13.07 -22.23
CA ASN A 216 -8.10 -13.31 -22.52
C ASN A 216 -7.37 -13.87 -21.28
N HIS A 217 -7.55 -13.26 -20.12
CA HIS A 217 -6.96 -13.74 -18.86
C HIS A 217 -7.45 -15.15 -18.53
N VAL A 218 -8.76 -15.39 -18.57
CA VAL A 218 -9.37 -16.70 -18.26
C VAL A 218 -8.84 -17.79 -19.21
N LYS A 219 -8.65 -17.47 -20.49
CA LYS A 219 -8.05 -18.40 -21.47
C LYS A 219 -6.61 -18.75 -21.09
N ASN A 220 -5.77 -17.74 -20.82
CA ASN A 220 -4.36 -17.94 -20.48
C ASN A 220 -4.21 -18.69 -19.14
N PHE A 221 -5.03 -18.36 -18.15
CA PHE A 221 -5.06 -19.03 -16.85
C PHE A 221 -5.42 -20.52 -16.98
N LYS A 222 -6.43 -20.86 -17.79
CA LYS A 222 -6.78 -22.26 -18.08
C LYS A 222 -5.64 -23.00 -18.78
N GLN A 223 -5.03 -22.37 -19.79
CA GLN A 223 -3.95 -22.99 -20.55
C GLN A 223 -2.74 -23.33 -19.67
N VAL A 224 -2.34 -22.40 -18.79
CA VAL A 224 -1.24 -22.63 -17.85
C VAL A 224 -1.58 -23.72 -16.82
N ASN A 225 -2.83 -23.81 -16.35
CA ASN A 225 -3.22 -24.85 -15.40
C ASN A 225 -3.35 -26.24 -16.05
N ILE A 226 -3.77 -26.33 -17.30
CA ILE A 226 -3.78 -27.59 -18.08
C ILE A 226 -2.34 -28.06 -18.29
N SER A 227 -1.43 -27.19 -18.75
CA SER A 227 -0.02 -27.52 -18.95
C SER A 227 0.73 -27.93 -17.67
N LYS A 228 0.25 -27.51 -16.49
CA LYS A 228 0.79 -27.93 -15.19
C LYS A 228 0.27 -29.30 -14.72
N GLN A 229 -0.90 -29.72 -15.20
CA GLN A 229 -1.44 -31.06 -14.93
C GLN A 229 -0.90 -32.11 -15.92
N ASP A 230 -0.53 -31.68 -17.13
CA ASP A 230 -0.04 -32.54 -18.21
C ASP A 230 1.48 -32.73 -18.25
N THR A 231 2.26 -32.25 -17.27
CA THR A 231 3.66 -32.72 -17.12
C THR A 231 3.63 -34.15 -16.59
N PRO A 232 3.82 -35.19 -17.44
CA PRO A 232 3.93 -36.53 -16.93
C PRO A 232 5.29 -36.61 -16.25
N ASN A 233 5.35 -37.29 -15.11
CA ASN A 233 6.60 -37.74 -14.50
C ASN A 233 7.29 -38.69 -15.49
N LEU A 234 8.01 -38.14 -16.47
CA LEU A 234 8.81 -38.91 -17.42
C LEU A 234 10.21 -39.09 -16.84
N LYS A 235 10.29 -40.15 -16.04
CA LYS A 235 11.39 -41.11 -15.89
C LYS A 235 12.81 -40.56 -15.67
N THR A 236 13.42 -41.01 -14.59
CA THR A 236 14.74 -41.66 -14.71
C THR A 236 14.54 -43.18 -14.73
N PRO A 237 14.90 -43.87 -15.82
CA PRO A 237 15.04 -45.32 -15.86
C PRO A 237 16.44 -45.77 -15.40
N ASN A 238 16.44 -46.95 -14.78
CA ASN A 238 17.54 -47.82 -14.33
C ASN A 238 18.38 -47.37 -13.14
#